data_AF-A0A7J6NAS2-F1
#
_entry.id   AF-A0A7J6NAS2-F1
#
_cell.length_a   1.000
_cell.length_b   1.000
_cell.length_c   1.000
_cell.angle_alpha   90.00
_cell.angle_beta   90.00
_cell.angle_gamma   90.00
#
_symmetry.space_group_name_H-M   'P 1'
#
loop_
_entity.id
_entity.type
_entity.pdbx_description
1 polymer ?
#
loop_
_entity_poly.entity_id
_entity_poly.type
_entity_poly.pdbx_seq_one_letter_code
_entity_poly.pdbx_strand_id
1 'polypeptide(L)'
;MLSKIGYPTVRPAFSFVTAASSGVRAFSAAADTKVVLPRDSNQALGIGKFAVEFLDGKIGGDIDPAVYRRVEMFHTDSVMCGISALAMHTNAPTLLRSEALEEYRDPRGAKVFGSSEKVKAEKAIAANSSAVREWDSNGTVFGYNAGNPKHQAGEFGHNDFYPVVVAAAQKTGEVDGKKALKAMILVDEIRGRLCEVFSLKTYKIDHVVHGAIASAAVYGALMGATPEQIEAAIGMFVVHYIPWRGIRAGKQLSDSKGASAAISTEAAILCMQRAMNGFMGPRDVFRNPEAIFRYFEPQQDGQCPFDIELSHSGSDFAVMGMHFKLGLYEHQSAGALQGMIDLLM
;
A
#
# COMPACT_ATOMS: atom_id res chain seq x y z
N MET A 1 21.76 -38.75 40.90
CA MET A 1 20.71 -38.29 41.84
C MET A 1 20.23 -36.94 41.35
N LEU A 2 18.99 -36.65 40.99
CA LEU A 2 17.71 -37.38 41.02
C LEU A 2 16.78 -36.72 39.96
N SER A 3 16.14 -37.57 39.16
CA SER A 3 14.79 -37.51 38.54
C SER A 3 14.22 -36.17 38.05
N LYS A 4 13.94 -35.97 36.75
CA LYS A 4 12.76 -36.46 35.98
C LYS A 4 11.43 -36.38 36.76
N ILE A 5 10.60 -35.40 36.44
CA ILE A 5 9.15 -35.40 36.71
C ILE A 5 8.45 -35.35 35.35
N GLY A 6 7.77 -36.44 35.01
CA GLY A 6 6.92 -36.55 33.82
C GLY A 6 5.50 -36.12 34.14
N TYR A 7 4.85 -35.49 33.17
CA TYR A 7 3.40 -35.24 33.18
C TYR A 7 2.70 -36.24 32.24
N PRO A 8 1.56 -36.82 32.64
CA PRO A 8 0.89 -37.87 31.87
C PRO A 8 0.15 -37.33 30.64
N THR A 9 0.25 -38.08 29.55
CA THR A 9 -0.52 -37.91 28.32
C THR A 9 -1.91 -38.52 28.49
N VAL A 10 -2.96 -37.72 28.40
CA VAL A 10 -4.35 -38.19 28.33
C VAL A 10 -4.79 -38.11 26.87
N ARG A 11 -4.91 -39.27 26.23
CA ARG A 11 -5.62 -39.45 24.95
C ARG A 11 -7.08 -39.77 25.24
N PRO A 12 -8.07 -39.08 24.65
CA PRO A 12 -9.41 -39.62 24.55
C PRO A 12 -9.47 -40.55 23.33
N ALA A 13 -9.80 -41.82 23.59
CA ALA A 13 -10.28 -42.75 22.58
C ALA A 13 -11.76 -42.46 22.33
N PHE A 14 -12.16 -42.21 21.08
CA PHE A 14 -13.54 -42.41 20.66
C PHE A 14 -13.63 -43.08 19.30
N SER A 15 -14.54 -44.06 19.29
CA SER A 15 -14.82 -45.07 18.29
C SER A 15 -15.37 -44.49 16.99
N PHE A 16 -14.97 -45.12 15.88
CA PHE A 16 -15.64 -45.00 14.59
C PHE A 16 -17.08 -45.53 14.67
N VAL A 17 -18.02 -44.76 14.12
CA VAL A 17 -19.30 -45.27 13.60
C VAL A 17 -19.42 -44.74 12.18
N THR A 18 -19.39 -45.66 11.22
CA THR A 18 -19.58 -45.46 9.80
C THR A 18 -21.06 -45.22 9.49
N ALA A 19 -21.36 -44.08 8.87
CA ALA A 19 -22.62 -43.88 8.13
C ALA A 19 -22.25 -43.53 6.68
N ALA A 20 -22.49 -44.48 5.79
CA ALA A 20 -22.37 -44.29 4.35
C ALA A 20 -23.45 -43.30 3.88
N SER A 21 -23.03 -42.18 3.30
CA SER A 21 -23.88 -41.41 2.39
C SER A 21 -23.10 -41.19 1.10
N SER A 22 -23.59 -41.81 0.03
CA SER A 22 -23.15 -41.64 -1.33
C SER A 22 -23.51 -40.24 -1.81
N GLY A 23 -22.60 -39.30 -1.59
CA GLY A 23 -22.61 -38.00 -2.25
C GLY A 23 -21.28 -37.84 -2.96
N VAL A 24 -21.31 -37.74 -4.29
CA VAL A 24 -20.16 -37.32 -5.09
C VAL A 24 -19.78 -35.91 -4.60
N ARG A 25 -18.82 -35.83 -3.66
CA ARG A 25 -18.16 -34.58 -3.35
C ARG A 25 -17.32 -34.24 -4.58
N ALA A 26 -17.85 -33.37 -5.42
CA ALA A 26 -17.02 -32.61 -6.32
C ALA A 26 -15.96 -31.92 -5.45
N PHE A 27 -14.72 -32.40 -5.55
CA PHE A 27 -13.57 -31.63 -5.08
C PHE A 27 -13.55 -30.38 -5.96
N SER A 28 -14.16 -29.29 -5.47
CA SER A 28 -13.82 -27.97 -5.95
C SER A 28 -12.34 -27.81 -5.69
N ALA A 29 -11.52 -27.83 -6.75
CA ALA A 29 -10.19 -27.26 -6.66
C ALA A 29 -10.37 -25.86 -6.04
N ALA A 30 -9.62 -25.53 -4.98
CA ALA A 30 -9.61 -24.17 -4.47
C ALA A 30 -9.22 -23.29 -5.66
N ALA A 31 -10.12 -22.38 -6.06
CA ALA A 31 -9.82 -21.44 -7.12
C ALA A 31 -8.57 -20.66 -6.72
N ASP A 32 -7.60 -20.53 -7.61
CA ASP A 32 -6.42 -19.71 -7.37
C ASP A 32 -6.88 -18.27 -7.13
N THR A 33 -6.56 -17.71 -5.97
CA THR A 33 -7.02 -16.38 -5.56
C THR A 33 -5.95 -15.30 -5.70
N LYS A 34 -4.74 -15.68 -6.11
CA LYS A 34 -3.57 -14.80 -6.13
C LYS A 34 -2.70 -15.02 -7.36
N VAL A 35 -1.97 -13.98 -7.74
CA VAL A 35 -0.91 -14.04 -8.75
C VAL A 35 0.42 -13.97 -8.01
N VAL A 36 1.33 -14.88 -8.32
CA VAL A 36 2.72 -14.82 -7.88
C VAL A 36 3.54 -14.12 -8.96
N LEU A 37 4.32 -13.12 -8.57
CA LEU A 37 5.38 -12.51 -9.38
C LEU A 37 6.72 -13.06 -8.88
N PRO A 38 7.29 -14.10 -9.53
CA PRO A 38 8.50 -14.75 -9.07
C PRO A 38 9.70 -13.81 -9.03
N ARG A 39 10.66 -14.09 -8.15
CA ARG A 39 11.89 -13.31 -7.98
C ARG A 39 12.77 -13.24 -9.22
N ASP A 40 12.64 -14.21 -10.12
CA ASP A 40 13.35 -14.30 -11.40
C ASP A 40 12.55 -13.71 -12.57
N SER A 41 11.46 -12.99 -12.27
CA SER A 41 10.63 -12.28 -13.25
C SER A 41 10.80 -10.76 -13.15
N ASN A 42 10.40 -10.06 -14.21
CA ASN A 42 10.31 -8.60 -14.18
C ASN A 42 9.07 -8.16 -13.39
N GLN A 43 9.23 -8.05 -12.07
CA GLN A 43 8.15 -7.75 -11.14
C GLN A 43 7.56 -6.34 -11.34
N ALA A 44 8.32 -5.36 -11.84
CA ALA A 44 7.79 -4.03 -12.13
C ALA A 44 6.78 -4.06 -13.29
N LEU A 45 7.11 -4.79 -14.36
CA LEU A 45 6.17 -5.07 -15.45
C LEU A 45 4.99 -5.94 -14.96
N GLY A 46 5.26 -6.92 -14.10
CA GLY A 46 4.24 -7.77 -13.48
C GLY A 46 3.20 -6.98 -12.69
N ILE A 47 3.64 -6.02 -11.86
CA ILE A 47 2.77 -5.08 -11.14
C ILE A 47 1.93 -4.26 -12.13
N GLY A 48 2.54 -3.76 -13.22
CA GLY A 48 1.82 -3.03 -14.26
C GLY A 48 0.72 -3.84 -14.93
N LYS A 49 1.01 -5.10 -15.31
CA LYS A 49 0.03 -6.03 -15.89
C LYS A 49 -1.10 -6.31 -14.92
N PHE A 50 -0.75 -6.68 -13.68
CA PHE A 50 -1.71 -6.96 -12.63
C PHE A 50 -2.64 -5.76 -12.38
N ALA A 51 -2.10 -4.55 -12.27
CA ALA A 51 -2.89 -3.35 -12.02
C ALA A 51 -3.89 -3.05 -13.14
N VAL A 52 -3.47 -3.19 -14.40
CA VAL A 52 -4.33 -3.01 -15.57
C VAL A 52 -5.44 -4.05 -15.60
N GLU A 53 -5.09 -5.34 -15.49
CA GLU A 53 -6.06 -6.45 -15.53
C GLU A 53 -7.02 -6.44 -14.34
N PHE A 54 -6.56 -5.99 -13.18
CA PHE A 54 -7.40 -5.87 -12.00
C PHE A 54 -8.44 -4.75 -12.14
N LEU A 55 -8.05 -3.61 -12.71
CA LEU A 55 -8.95 -2.45 -12.86
C LEU A 55 -9.78 -2.45 -14.15
N ASP A 56 -9.37 -3.20 -15.17
CA ASP A 56 -10.18 -3.46 -16.37
C ASP A 56 -11.22 -4.57 -16.14
N GLY A 57 -11.08 -5.33 -15.05
CA GLY A 57 -12.04 -6.36 -14.63
C GLY A 57 -11.77 -7.75 -15.19
N LYS A 58 -10.66 -7.99 -15.90
CA LYS A 58 -10.21 -9.34 -16.27
C LYS A 58 -9.94 -10.20 -15.03
N ILE A 59 -9.40 -9.59 -13.98
CA ILE A 59 -9.28 -10.17 -12.63
C ILE A 59 -9.94 -9.24 -11.60
N GLY A 60 -10.04 -9.66 -10.33
CA GLY A 60 -10.73 -8.84 -9.32
C GLY A 60 -12.26 -8.91 -9.40
N GLY A 61 -12.82 -9.95 -10.03
CA GLY A 61 -14.28 -10.11 -10.19
C GLY A 61 -14.98 -10.62 -8.93
N ASP A 62 -14.30 -11.44 -8.13
CA ASP A 62 -14.85 -12.14 -6.96
C ASP A 62 -14.12 -11.72 -5.67
N ILE A 63 -14.14 -10.41 -5.38
CA ILE A 63 -13.58 -9.86 -4.14
C ILE A 63 -14.65 -9.92 -3.05
N ASP A 64 -14.31 -10.47 -1.88
CA ASP A 64 -15.24 -10.58 -0.76
C ASP A 64 -15.78 -9.18 -0.38
N PRO A 65 -17.11 -9.00 -0.25
CA PRO A 65 -17.72 -7.74 0.17
C PRO A 65 -17.15 -7.15 1.47
N ALA A 66 -16.59 -7.96 2.36
CA ALA A 66 -15.91 -7.51 3.57
C ALA A 66 -14.67 -6.64 3.26
N VAL A 67 -13.96 -6.93 2.17
CA VAL A 67 -12.79 -6.15 1.72
C VAL A 67 -13.23 -4.75 1.30
N TYR A 68 -14.33 -4.64 0.55
CA TYR A 68 -14.92 -3.34 0.17
C TYR A 68 -15.34 -2.51 1.39
N ARG A 69 -16.03 -3.14 2.35
CA ARG A 69 -16.40 -2.47 3.60
C ARG A 69 -15.16 -2.01 4.38
N ARG A 70 -14.11 -2.82 4.41
CA ARG A 70 -12.87 -2.50 5.13
C ARG A 70 -12.17 -1.28 4.52
N VAL A 71 -12.02 -1.24 3.20
CA VAL A 71 -11.40 -0.09 2.52
C VAL A 71 -12.26 1.18 2.64
N GLU A 72 -13.59 1.06 2.63
CA GLU A 72 -14.50 2.18 2.86
C GLU A 72 -14.30 2.81 4.24
N MET A 73 -14.16 1.98 5.29
CA MET A 73 -13.84 2.44 6.64
C MET A 73 -12.51 3.19 6.68
N PHE A 74 -11.45 2.62 6.08
CA PHE A 74 -10.13 3.26 6.03
C PHE A 74 -10.12 4.55 5.22
N HIS A 75 -10.89 4.59 4.13
CA HIS A 75 -11.03 5.80 3.33
C HIS A 75 -11.71 6.91 4.16
N THR A 76 -12.82 6.58 4.81
CA THR A 76 -13.55 7.50 5.68
C THR A 76 -12.65 8.05 6.79
N ASP A 77 -11.95 7.17 7.51
CA ASP A 77 -10.99 7.54 8.55
C ASP A 77 -9.89 8.49 8.06
N SER A 78 -9.26 8.16 6.93
CA SER A 78 -8.20 8.99 6.34
C SER A 78 -8.70 10.39 5.95
N VAL A 79 -9.91 10.50 5.40
CA VAL A 79 -10.52 11.78 5.02
C VAL A 79 -10.81 12.62 6.25
N MET A 80 -11.32 12.02 7.32
CA MET A 80 -11.57 12.73 8.58
C MET A 80 -10.27 13.24 9.22
N CYS A 81 -9.19 12.44 9.16
CA CYS A 81 -7.86 12.90 9.57
C CYS A 81 -7.44 14.14 8.77
N GLY A 82 -7.58 14.09 7.44
CA GLY A 82 -7.19 15.19 6.56
C GLY A 82 -8.00 16.47 6.73
N ILE A 83 -9.32 16.36 6.85
CA ILE A 83 -10.19 17.52 7.10
C ILE A 83 -9.86 18.15 8.46
N SER A 84 -9.64 17.33 9.50
CA SER A 84 -9.25 17.79 10.83
C SER A 84 -7.91 18.54 10.81
N ALA A 85 -6.89 18.00 10.11
CA ALA A 85 -5.58 18.64 9.98
C ALA A 85 -5.70 20.05 9.35
N LEU A 86 -6.49 20.17 8.29
CA LEU A 86 -6.73 21.45 7.63
C LEU A 86 -7.55 22.41 8.51
N ALA A 87 -8.56 21.92 9.23
CA ALA A 87 -9.35 22.74 10.15
C ALA A 87 -8.49 23.30 11.30
N MET A 88 -7.45 22.58 11.70
CA MET A 88 -6.48 23.01 12.70
C MET A 88 -5.30 23.82 12.11
N HIS A 89 -5.32 24.12 10.80
CA HIS A 89 -4.27 24.87 10.11
C HIS A 89 -2.86 24.32 10.34
N THR A 90 -2.72 22.99 10.34
CA THR A 90 -1.40 22.36 10.45
C THR A 90 -0.50 22.78 9.28
N ASN A 91 0.80 22.90 9.55
CA ASN A 91 1.70 23.65 8.67
C ASN A 91 1.84 23.01 7.28
N ALA A 92 2.27 21.74 7.19
CA ALA A 92 2.51 21.09 5.91
C ALA A 92 1.23 20.96 5.04
N PRO A 93 0.09 20.52 5.60
CA PRO A 93 -1.17 20.47 4.84
C PRO A 93 -1.65 21.83 4.36
N THR A 94 -1.53 22.88 5.18
CA THR A 94 -1.91 24.25 4.79
C THR A 94 -1.01 24.76 3.68
N LEU A 95 0.31 24.60 3.82
CA LEU A 95 1.30 25.06 2.86
C LEU A 95 1.11 24.39 1.49
N LEU A 96 1.07 23.05 1.43
CA LEU A 96 0.93 22.32 0.18
C LEU A 96 -0.45 22.56 -0.47
N ARG A 97 -1.50 22.77 0.32
CA ARG A 97 -2.81 23.16 -0.20
C ARG A 97 -2.79 24.56 -0.83
N SER A 98 -2.16 25.53 -0.18
CA SER A 98 -2.03 26.89 -0.73
C SER A 98 -1.18 26.90 -2.00
N GLU A 99 -0.02 26.22 -1.99
CA GLU A 99 0.83 26.06 -3.18
C GLU A 99 0.03 25.55 -4.38
N ALA A 100 -0.76 24.49 -4.18
CA ALA A 100 -1.58 23.91 -5.25
C ALA A 100 -2.61 24.90 -5.80
N LEU A 101 -3.30 25.64 -4.92
CA LEU A 101 -4.38 26.56 -5.28
C LEU A 101 -3.90 27.88 -5.92
N GLU A 102 -2.72 28.34 -5.54
CA GLU A 102 -2.14 29.60 -5.99
C GLU A 102 -1.40 29.44 -7.32
N GLU A 103 -0.58 28.39 -7.46
CA GLU A 103 0.36 28.27 -8.58
C GLU A 103 -0.04 27.23 -9.63
N TYR A 104 -0.93 26.29 -9.30
CA TYR A 104 -1.13 25.06 -10.09
C TYR A 104 -2.58 24.78 -10.48
N ARG A 105 -3.40 25.82 -10.69
CA ARG A 105 -4.79 25.64 -11.17
C ARG A 105 -4.83 24.94 -12.53
N ASP A 106 -5.71 23.95 -12.67
CA ASP A 106 -5.94 23.23 -13.92
C ASP A 106 -7.40 22.71 -13.97
N PRO A 107 -8.24 23.17 -14.91
CA PRO A 107 -9.63 22.73 -15.01
C PRO A 107 -9.79 21.22 -15.33
N ARG A 108 -8.74 20.59 -15.85
CA ARG A 108 -8.69 19.14 -16.11
C ARG A 108 -8.06 18.34 -14.97
N GLY A 109 -7.71 19.02 -13.88
CA GLY A 109 -7.07 18.42 -12.73
C GLY A 109 -8.06 17.86 -11.70
N ALA A 110 -7.60 17.83 -10.45
CA ALA A 110 -8.32 17.31 -9.30
C ALA A 110 -8.44 18.38 -8.20
N LYS A 111 -9.28 18.13 -7.20
CA LYS A 111 -9.57 19.06 -6.12
C LYS A 111 -8.74 18.76 -4.88
N VAL A 112 -8.40 19.82 -4.15
CA VAL A 112 -7.87 19.71 -2.78
C VAL A 112 -9.02 19.70 -1.77
N PHE A 113 -8.82 19.11 -0.59
CA PHE A 113 -9.82 19.12 0.47
C PHE A 113 -10.22 20.55 0.86
N GLY A 114 -11.52 20.73 1.11
CA GLY A 114 -12.10 22.02 1.46
C GLY A 114 -12.05 23.07 0.34
N SER A 115 -11.96 22.68 -0.94
CA SER A 115 -12.06 23.59 -2.08
C SER A 115 -12.82 22.95 -3.25
N SER A 116 -13.56 23.76 -4.01
CA SER A 116 -14.16 23.35 -5.28
C SER A 116 -13.24 23.54 -6.48
N GLU A 117 -12.16 24.31 -6.31
CA GLU A 117 -11.18 24.61 -7.36
C GLU A 117 -10.40 23.35 -7.78
N LYS A 118 -10.11 23.26 -9.08
CA LYS A 118 -9.29 22.18 -9.63
C LYS A 118 -7.86 22.65 -9.87
N VAL A 119 -6.91 21.80 -9.50
CA VAL A 119 -5.47 22.00 -9.60
C VAL A 119 -4.83 20.79 -10.27
N LYS A 120 -3.59 20.90 -10.74
CA LYS A 120 -2.87 19.76 -11.33
C LYS A 120 -2.94 18.54 -10.40
N ALA A 121 -3.17 17.37 -10.99
CA ALA A 121 -3.50 16.16 -10.23
C ALA A 121 -2.41 15.77 -9.23
N GLU A 122 -1.14 15.86 -9.62
CA GLU A 122 0.00 15.59 -8.74
C GLU A 122 0.04 16.53 -7.52
N LYS A 123 -0.38 17.79 -7.68
CA LYS A 123 -0.46 18.78 -6.60
C LYS A 123 -1.66 18.56 -5.69
N ALA A 124 -2.81 18.20 -6.26
CA ALA A 124 -3.98 17.78 -5.47
C ALA A 124 -3.65 16.55 -4.61
N ILE A 125 -2.94 15.59 -5.19
CA ILE A 125 -2.49 14.38 -4.49
C ILE A 125 -1.52 14.74 -3.36
N ALA A 126 -0.49 15.57 -3.64
CA ALA A 126 0.44 16.00 -2.61
C ALA A 126 -0.27 16.69 -1.42
N ALA A 127 -1.12 17.68 -1.71
CA ALA A 127 -1.84 18.42 -0.67
C ALA A 127 -2.75 17.50 0.17
N ASN A 128 -3.56 16.66 -0.48
CA ASN A 128 -4.50 15.78 0.21
C ASN A 128 -3.78 14.66 0.97
N SER A 129 -2.74 14.05 0.38
CA SER A 129 -1.94 13.01 1.05
C SER A 129 -1.16 13.56 2.26
N SER A 130 -0.73 14.83 2.21
CA SER A 130 -0.11 15.46 3.38
C SER A 130 -1.15 15.67 4.48
N ALA A 131 -2.36 16.10 4.12
CA ALA A 131 -3.44 16.31 5.08
C ALA A 131 -3.82 14.99 5.78
N VAL A 132 -4.08 13.91 5.03
CA VAL A 132 -4.51 12.62 5.63
C VAL A 132 -3.47 12.05 6.59
N ARG A 133 -2.18 12.31 6.34
CA ARG A 133 -1.07 11.75 7.12
C ARG A 133 -0.68 12.59 8.33
N GLU A 134 -0.98 13.88 8.34
CA GLU A 134 -0.42 14.85 9.30
C GLU A 134 -0.47 14.39 10.77
N TRP A 135 -1.63 13.88 11.20
CA TRP A 135 -1.85 13.43 12.57
C TRP A 135 -1.19 12.10 12.91
N ASP A 136 -0.69 11.39 11.90
CA ASP A 136 -0.19 10.02 12.04
C ASP A 136 -1.22 9.12 12.76
N SER A 137 -2.52 9.35 12.51
CA SER A 137 -3.65 8.58 13.09
C SER A 137 -4.40 7.74 12.06
N ASN A 138 -4.06 7.89 10.78
CA ASN A 138 -4.64 7.09 9.72
C ASN A 138 -4.10 5.65 9.74
N GLY A 139 -4.83 4.75 9.07
CA GLY A 139 -4.62 3.31 9.08
C GLY A 139 -3.18 2.85 8.78
N THR A 140 -2.75 1.80 9.48
CA THR A 140 -1.39 1.24 9.42
C THR A 140 -1.41 -0.22 8.94
N VAL A 141 -0.44 -0.60 8.10
CA VAL A 141 -0.13 -2.01 7.76
C VAL A 141 1.20 -2.40 8.40
N PHE A 142 1.29 -3.66 8.84
CA PHE A 142 2.55 -4.31 9.19
C PHE A 142 2.79 -5.42 8.19
N GLY A 143 3.96 -5.41 7.55
CA GLY A 143 4.39 -6.38 6.56
C GLY A 143 4.59 -7.76 7.18
N TYR A 144 3.49 -8.42 7.48
CA TYR A 144 3.45 -9.69 8.18
C TYR A 144 2.29 -10.54 7.67
N ASN A 145 2.63 -11.71 7.14
CA ASN A 145 1.70 -12.74 6.73
C ASN A 145 1.89 -13.98 7.60
N ALA A 146 0.88 -14.31 8.41
CA ALA A 146 0.91 -15.49 9.28
C ALA A 146 0.96 -16.81 8.48
N GLY A 147 0.43 -16.82 7.25
CA GLY A 147 0.37 -18.00 6.38
C GLY A 147 1.64 -18.24 5.58
N ASN A 148 2.59 -17.30 5.54
CA ASN A 148 3.82 -17.43 4.77
C ASN A 148 5.04 -16.87 5.54
N PRO A 149 5.92 -17.75 6.07
CA PRO A 149 7.10 -17.33 6.82
C PRO A 149 8.11 -16.46 6.05
N LYS A 150 8.08 -16.50 4.71
CA LYS A 150 8.93 -15.64 3.86
C LYS A 150 8.36 -14.22 3.70
N HIS A 151 7.13 -13.98 4.15
CA HIS A 151 6.37 -12.74 3.99
C HIS A 151 6.21 -12.05 5.34
N GLN A 152 7.33 -11.87 6.05
CA GLN A 152 7.37 -11.32 7.41
C GLN A 152 8.50 -10.30 7.57
N ALA A 153 8.87 -9.58 6.49
CA ALA A 153 9.91 -8.56 6.50
C ALA A 153 9.61 -7.43 7.51
N GLY A 154 8.34 -7.23 7.86
CA GLY A 154 7.91 -6.37 8.95
C GLY A 154 8.03 -4.88 8.63
N GLU A 155 8.04 -4.48 7.36
CA GLU A 155 7.95 -3.07 7.01
C GLU A 155 6.61 -2.50 7.48
N PHE A 156 6.58 -1.23 7.86
CA PHE A 156 5.33 -0.57 8.23
C PHE A 156 4.89 0.38 7.13
N GLY A 157 3.58 0.55 6.95
CA GLY A 157 3.04 1.48 5.96
C GLY A 157 1.74 2.09 6.43
N HIS A 158 1.30 3.13 5.74
CA HIS A 158 0.07 3.85 6.06
C HIS A 158 -0.81 3.99 4.81
N ASN A 159 -2.11 4.20 4.98
CA ASN A 159 -3.06 4.40 3.88
C ASN A 159 -3.08 5.85 3.33
N ASP A 160 -1.90 6.48 3.25
CA ASP A 160 -1.70 7.88 2.87
C ASP A 160 -2.08 8.18 1.39
N PHE A 161 -2.30 7.12 0.61
CA PHE A 161 -2.22 7.12 -0.85
C PHE A 161 -3.59 7.10 -1.54
N TYR A 162 -4.70 6.97 -0.80
CA TYR A 162 -6.05 7.02 -1.40
C TYR A 162 -6.38 8.31 -2.18
N PRO A 163 -5.82 9.49 -1.87
CA PRO A 163 -5.98 10.68 -2.71
C PRO A 163 -5.54 10.49 -4.17
N VAL A 164 -4.64 9.54 -4.46
CA VAL A 164 -4.24 9.15 -5.83
C VAL A 164 -5.44 8.69 -6.64
N VAL A 165 -6.25 7.81 -6.05
CA VAL A 165 -7.44 7.25 -6.70
C VAL A 165 -8.49 8.32 -6.90
N VAL A 166 -8.72 9.17 -5.89
CA VAL A 166 -9.70 10.26 -5.97
C VAL A 166 -9.30 11.25 -7.07
N ALA A 167 -8.03 11.62 -7.15
CA ALA A 167 -7.55 12.54 -8.18
C ALA A 167 -7.63 11.93 -9.59
N ALA A 168 -7.28 10.65 -9.76
CA ALA A 168 -7.45 9.94 -11.03
C ALA A 168 -8.93 9.86 -11.44
N ALA A 169 -9.83 9.56 -10.50
CA ALA A 169 -11.27 9.51 -10.75
C ALA A 169 -11.82 10.87 -11.21
N GLN A 170 -11.42 11.97 -10.56
CA GLN A 170 -11.84 13.32 -10.94
C GLN A 170 -11.28 13.78 -12.28
N LYS A 171 -10.06 13.34 -12.63
CA LYS A 171 -9.39 13.68 -13.89
C LYS A 171 -9.97 12.91 -15.08
N THR A 172 -10.28 11.64 -14.90
CA THR A 172 -10.87 10.79 -15.95
C THR A 172 -12.36 11.07 -16.12
N GLY A 173 -13.11 11.26 -15.02
CA GLY A 173 -14.57 11.39 -15.05
C GLY A 173 -15.30 10.06 -15.29
N GLU A 174 -14.59 8.94 -15.38
CA GLU A 174 -15.12 7.62 -15.76
C GLU A 174 -15.09 6.59 -14.61
N VAL A 175 -14.56 6.98 -13.45
CA VAL A 175 -14.40 6.09 -12.29
C VAL A 175 -15.53 6.34 -11.30
N ASP A 176 -16.42 5.37 -11.15
CA ASP A 176 -17.47 5.38 -10.14
C ASP A 176 -16.94 5.02 -8.73
N GLY A 177 -17.80 5.11 -7.72
CA GLY A 177 -17.43 4.81 -6.33
C GLY A 177 -16.95 3.37 -6.13
N LYS A 178 -17.55 2.38 -6.81
CA LYS A 178 -17.16 0.98 -6.67
C LYS A 178 -15.77 0.73 -7.26
N LYS A 179 -15.50 1.27 -8.45
CA LYS A 179 -14.18 1.20 -9.09
C LYS A 179 -13.13 1.99 -8.30
N ALA A 180 -13.50 3.11 -7.68
CA ALA A 180 -12.63 3.84 -6.76
C ALA A 180 -12.24 2.99 -5.54
N LEU A 181 -13.20 2.35 -4.86
CA LEU A 181 -12.88 1.45 -3.74
C LEU A 181 -12.03 0.26 -4.19
N LYS A 182 -12.32 -0.32 -5.37
CA LYS A 182 -11.49 -1.39 -5.96
C LYS A 182 -10.05 -0.91 -6.23
N ALA A 183 -9.87 0.31 -6.72
CA ALA A 183 -8.54 0.89 -6.91
C ALA A 183 -7.81 1.18 -5.59
N MET A 184 -8.52 1.60 -4.54
CA MET A 184 -7.93 1.75 -3.21
C MET A 184 -7.48 0.41 -2.61
N ILE A 185 -8.26 -0.66 -2.82
CA ILE A 185 -7.85 -2.04 -2.47
C ILE A 185 -6.55 -2.39 -3.19
N LEU A 186 -6.43 -2.08 -4.49
CA LEU A 186 -5.23 -2.35 -5.26
C LEU A 186 -4.01 -1.56 -4.77
N VAL A 187 -4.19 -0.29 -4.36
CA VAL A 187 -3.11 0.50 -3.75
C VAL A 187 -2.58 -0.19 -2.51
N ASP A 188 -3.48 -0.63 -1.63
CA ASP A 188 -3.12 -1.32 -0.39
C ASP A 188 -2.51 -2.70 -0.64
N GLU A 189 -3.03 -3.43 -1.63
CA GLU A 189 -2.51 -4.73 -2.02
C GLU A 189 -1.06 -4.63 -2.47
N ILE A 190 -0.75 -3.78 -3.45
CA ILE A 190 0.63 -3.66 -3.96
C ILE A 190 1.57 -3.21 -2.83
N ARG A 191 1.22 -2.15 -2.09
CA ARG A 191 2.13 -1.62 -1.04
C ARG A 191 2.27 -2.59 0.14
N GLY A 192 1.19 -3.25 0.54
CA GLY A 192 1.15 -4.14 1.69
C GLY A 192 1.94 -5.42 1.43
N ARG A 193 1.79 -5.99 0.23
CA ARG A 193 2.55 -7.17 -0.19
C ARG A 193 4.04 -6.87 -0.38
N LEU A 194 4.40 -5.66 -0.81
CA LEU A 194 5.80 -5.21 -0.76
C LEU A 194 6.31 -5.07 0.68
N CYS A 195 5.49 -4.56 1.61
CA CYS A 195 5.88 -4.49 3.02
C CYS A 195 6.16 -5.86 3.65
N GLU A 196 5.44 -6.90 3.22
CA GLU A 196 5.63 -8.28 3.68
C GLU A 196 6.99 -8.86 3.27
N VAL A 197 7.58 -8.39 2.17
CA VAL A 197 8.72 -9.08 1.54
C VAL A 197 10.02 -8.28 1.53
N PHE A 198 9.97 -6.97 1.80
CA PHE A 198 11.18 -6.14 1.89
C PHE A 198 11.08 -5.07 2.98
N SER A 199 12.10 -4.97 3.83
CA SER A 199 12.15 -3.99 4.93
C SER A 199 13.03 -2.80 4.57
N LEU A 200 12.44 -1.77 3.94
CA LEU A 200 13.09 -0.49 3.63
C LEU A 200 13.74 0.14 4.87
N LYS A 201 13.08 0.04 6.04
CA LYS A 201 13.57 0.59 7.30
C LYS A 201 14.86 -0.05 7.78
N THR A 202 15.09 -1.33 7.46
CA THR A 202 16.36 -2.02 7.73
C THR A 202 17.52 -1.27 7.07
N TYR A 203 17.29 -0.78 5.87
CA TYR A 203 18.29 -0.09 5.03
C TYR A 203 18.24 1.43 5.13
N LYS A 204 17.56 1.97 6.14
CA LYS A 204 17.39 3.42 6.35
C LYS A 204 16.71 4.12 5.17
N ILE A 205 15.91 3.40 4.37
CA ILE A 205 15.04 3.96 3.33
C ILE A 205 13.64 4.17 3.91
N ASP A 206 13.03 5.30 3.56
CA ASP A 206 11.72 5.64 4.08
C ASP A 206 10.63 4.71 3.52
N HIS A 207 9.70 4.30 4.37
CA HIS A 207 8.69 3.30 4.04
C HIS A 207 7.74 3.72 2.91
N VAL A 208 7.68 5.02 2.61
CA VAL A 208 6.79 5.58 1.58
C VAL A 208 7.13 5.11 0.17
N VAL A 209 8.30 4.50 -0.08
CA VAL A 209 8.68 3.95 -1.39
C VAL A 209 7.66 2.91 -1.88
N HIS A 210 7.20 2.00 -1.02
CA HIS A 210 6.20 0.99 -1.43
C HIS A 210 4.87 1.63 -1.85
N GLY A 211 4.42 2.65 -1.13
CA GLY A 211 3.21 3.38 -1.46
C GLY A 211 3.34 4.21 -2.74
N ALA A 212 4.53 4.76 -3.02
CA ALA A 212 4.81 5.46 -4.27
C ALA A 212 4.83 4.53 -5.49
N ILE A 213 5.40 3.31 -5.35
CA ILE A 213 5.31 2.26 -6.38
C ILE A 213 3.85 1.90 -6.67
N ALA A 214 3.06 1.64 -5.61
CA ALA A 214 1.64 1.34 -5.75
C ALA A 214 0.86 2.51 -6.38
N SER A 215 1.20 3.75 -6.02
CA SER A 215 0.57 4.96 -6.55
C SER A 215 0.84 5.13 -8.05
N ALA A 216 2.07 4.91 -8.51
CA ALA A 216 2.39 4.96 -9.94
C ALA A 216 1.59 3.90 -10.72
N ALA A 217 1.56 2.67 -10.22
CA ALA A 217 0.83 1.57 -10.85
C ALA A 217 -0.68 1.84 -10.95
N VAL A 218 -1.33 2.19 -9.84
CA VAL A 218 -2.78 2.40 -9.79
C VAL A 218 -3.19 3.66 -10.54
N TYR A 219 -2.46 4.77 -10.39
CA TYR A 219 -2.74 5.98 -11.16
C TYR A 219 -2.59 5.74 -12.65
N GLY A 220 -1.49 5.10 -13.08
CA GLY A 220 -1.25 4.75 -14.47
C GLY A 220 -2.37 3.91 -15.05
N ALA A 221 -2.76 2.82 -14.36
CA ALA A 221 -3.83 1.95 -14.81
C ALA A 221 -5.19 2.66 -14.90
N LEU A 222 -5.54 3.52 -13.93
CA LEU A 222 -6.77 4.34 -14.01
C LEU A 222 -6.73 5.35 -15.15
N MET A 223 -5.56 5.87 -15.50
CA MET A 223 -5.36 6.83 -16.59
C MET A 223 -5.16 6.16 -17.97
N GLY A 224 -5.24 4.82 -18.05
CA GLY A 224 -5.12 4.09 -19.32
C GLY A 224 -3.69 3.85 -19.80
N ALA A 225 -2.71 3.89 -18.90
CA ALA A 225 -1.32 3.56 -19.23
C ALA A 225 -1.15 2.06 -19.56
N THR A 226 -0.20 1.73 -20.43
CA THR A 226 0.19 0.33 -20.67
C THR A 226 1.03 -0.22 -19.51
N PRO A 227 1.12 -1.55 -19.33
CA PRO A 227 2.01 -2.15 -18.34
C PRO A 227 3.47 -1.69 -18.45
N GLU A 228 3.98 -1.47 -19.67
CA GLU A 228 5.35 -1.01 -19.94
C GLU A 228 5.55 0.46 -19.53
N GLN A 229 4.51 1.30 -19.68
CA GLN A 229 4.55 2.67 -19.16
C GLN A 229 4.55 2.68 -17.63
N ILE A 230 3.78 1.80 -17.00
CA ILE A 230 3.79 1.64 -15.54
C ILE A 230 5.18 1.15 -15.07
N GLU A 231 5.75 0.16 -15.74
CA GLU A 231 7.11 -0.31 -15.47
C GLU A 231 8.13 0.84 -15.54
N ALA A 232 8.11 1.61 -16.64
CA ALA A 232 8.97 2.76 -16.84
C ALA A 232 8.81 3.81 -15.73
N ALA A 233 7.58 4.08 -15.29
CA ALA A 233 7.30 5.02 -14.22
C ALA A 233 7.84 4.55 -12.86
N ILE A 234 7.61 3.27 -12.53
CA ILE A 234 8.13 2.64 -11.30
C ILE A 234 9.66 2.70 -11.30
N GLY A 235 10.30 2.29 -12.39
CA GLY A 235 11.76 2.33 -12.50
C GLY A 235 12.33 3.74 -12.39
N MET A 236 11.68 4.73 -13.01
CA MET A 236 12.09 6.13 -12.92
C MET A 236 12.00 6.64 -11.48
N PHE A 237 10.90 6.35 -10.78
CA PHE A 237 10.75 6.73 -9.38
C PHE A 237 11.83 6.06 -8.50
N VAL A 238 11.98 4.74 -8.60
CA VAL A 238 12.92 3.98 -7.75
C VAL A 238 14.37 4.40 -7.98
N VAL A 239 14.76 4.80 -9.20
CA VAL A 239 16.16 5.18 -9.49
C VAL A 239 16.43 6.67 -9.22
N HIS A 240 15.44 7.55 -9.40
CA HIS A 240 15.65 9.00 -9.22
C HIS A 240 15.17 9.55 -7.87
N TYR A 241 14.28 8.86 -7.17
CA TYR A 241 13.62 9.41 -5.97
C TYR A 241 13.52 8.35 -4.86
N ILE A 242 14.58 8.23 -4.08
CA ILE A 242 14.61 7.40 -2.86
C ILE A 242 14.71 8.28 -1.62
N PRO A 243 13.61 8.47 -0.88
CA PRO A 243 13.64 9.19 0.39
C PRO A 243 14.37 8.37 1.45
N TRP A 244 15.34 8.99 2.11
CA TRP A 244 16.05 8.39 3.24
C TRP A 244 15.28 8.60 4.55
N ARG A 245 15.41 7.67 5.50
CA ARG A 245 14.84 7.77 6.86
C ARG A 245 15.47 8.86 7.72
N GLY A 246 16.42 9.62 7.19
CA GLY A 246 16.85 10.89 7.81
C GLY A 246 15.66 11.80 8.11
N ILE A 247 14.58 11.72 7.32
CA ILE A 247 13.30 12.41 7.55
C ILE A 247 12.68 12.09 8.93
N ARG A 248 13.00 10.93 9.51
CA ARG A 248 12.44 10.41 10.77
C ARG A 248 13.47 10.29 11.88
N ALA A 249 14.64 10.93 11.73
CA ALA A 249 15.74 10.87 12.67
C ALA A 249 16.23 12.28 13.02
N GLY A 250 16.71 12.46 14.25
CA GLY A 250 17.20 13.74 14.75
C GLY A 250 16.55 14.14 16.07
N LYS A 251 16.94 15.31 16.59
CA LYS A 251 16.42 15.85 17.86
C LYS A 251 15.01 16.41 17.75
N GLN A 252 14.60 16.79 16.54
CA GLN A 252 13.27 17.31 16.23
C GLN A 252 12.81 16.69 14.90
N LEU A 253 11.56 16.26 14.85
CA LEU A 253 10.91 15.83 13.60
C LEU A 253 10.42 17.08 12.85
N SER A 254 10.75 17.18 11.57
CA SER A 254 10.25 18.24 10.70
C SER A 254 8.92 17.86 10.05
N ASP A 255 8.27 18.83 9.41
CA ASP A 255 7.09 18.63 8.55
C ASP A 255 7.30 17.55 7.49
N SER A 256 8.55 17.32 7.07
CA SER A 256 8.90 16.27 6.12
C SER A 256 8.47 14.88 6.61
N LYS A 257 8.37 14.63 7.92
CA LYS A 257 7.81 13.37 8.44
C LYS A 257 6.36 13.18 8.01
N GLY A 258 5.52 14.20 8.23
CA GLY A 258 4.10 14.20 7.88
C GLY A 258 3.85 14.29 6.37
N ALA A 259 4.73 14.97 5.64
CA ALA A 259 4.60 15.17 4.19
C ALA A 259 5.35 14.15 3.33
N SER A 260 6.19 13.28 3.90
CA SER A 260 7.02 12.32 3.13
C SER A 260 6.22 11.48 2.13
N ALA A 261 5.07 10.96 2.54
CA ALA A 261 4.21 10.17 1.66
C ALA A 261 3.65 11.02 0.51
N ALA A 262 3.26 12.27 0.79
CA ALA A 262 2.78 13.21 -0.21
C ALA A 262 3.83 13.52 -1.27
N ILE A 263 5.04 13.89 -0.84
CA ILE A 263 6.12 14.32 -1.75
C ILE A 263 6.61 13.12 -2.59
N SER A 264 6.77 11.94 -1.99
CA SER A 264 7.09 10.72 -2.76
C SER A 264 6.01 10.36 -3.78
N THR A 265 4.74 10.51 -3.40
CA THR A 265 3.64 10.23 -4.31
C THR A 265 3.60 11.24 -5.45
N GLU A 266 3.80 12.53 -5.18
CA GLU A 266 3.92 13.56 -6.22
C GLU A 266 5.00 13.20 -7.24
N ALA A 267 6.19 12.82 -6.77
CA ALA A 267 7.29 12.39 -7.63
C ALA A 267 6.91 11.15 -8.48
N ALA A 268 6.21 10.17 -7.89
CA ALA A 268 5.74 8.99 -8.60
C ALA A 268 4.71 9.33 -9.68
N ILE A 269 3.77 10.25 -9.41
CA ILE A 269 2.79 10.69 -10.41
C ILE A 269 3.46 11.46 -11.54
N LEU A 270 4.44 12.31 -11.25
CA LEU A 270 5.23 12.98 -12.29
C LEU A 270 6.01 11.97 -13.16
N CYS A 271 6.56 10.91 -12.56
CA CYS A 271 7.19 9.81 -13.33
C CYS A 271 6.17 9.09 -14.23
N MET A 272 4.96 8.84 -13.72
CA MET A 272 3.88 8.23 -14.50
C MET A 272 3.45 9.11 -15.67
N GLN A 273 3.24 10.41 -15.44
CA GLN A 273 2.91 11.37 -16.50
C GLN A 273 3.99 11.42 -17.59
N ARG A 274 5.27 11.40 -17.21
CA ARG A 274 6.39 11.33 -18.18
C ARG A 274 6.38 10.04 -18.98
N ALA A 275 6.17 8.90 -18.33
CA ALA A 275 6.13 7.60 -19.01
C ALA A 275 4.95 7.50 -19.98
N MET A 276 3.77 8.02 -19.60
CA MET A 276 2.62 8.12 -20.51
C MET A 276 2.89 9.02 -21.72
N ASN A 277 3.73 10.05 -21.55
CA ASN A 277 4.18 10.93 -22.64
C ASN A 277 5.36 10.37 -23.44
N GLY A 278 5.72 9.09 -23.25
CA GLY A 278 6.73 8.38 -24.04
C GLY A 278 8.12 8.34 -23.43
N PHE A 279 8.33 8.83 -22.19
CA PHE A 279 9.60 8.66 -21.51
C PHE A 279 9.82 7.18 -21.14
N MET A 280 10.88 6.58 -21.66
CA MET A 280 11.27 5.21 -21.29
C MET A 280 12.19 5.23 -20.07
N GLY A 281 11.66 4.79 -18.93
CA GLY A 281 12.42 4.67 -17.68
C GLY A 281 13.22 3.37 -17.57
N PRO A 282 14.05 3.24 -16.52
CA PRO A 282 14.75 2.00 -16.20
C PRO A 282 13.78 0.83 -16.10
N ARG A 283 14.08 -0.27 -16.79
CA ARG A 283 13.30 -1.49 -16.75
C ARG A 283 13.79 -2.42 -15.65
N ASP A 284 12.91 -3.34 -15.25
CA ASP A 284 13.27 -4.46 -14.36
C ASP A 284 13.95 -4.04 -13.05
N VAL A 285 13.45 -2.95 -12.45
CA VAL A 285 14.15 -2.24 -11.37
C VAL A 285 14.35 -3.08 -10.10
N PHE A 286 13.48 -4.07 -9.85
CA PHE A 286 13.62 -4.97 -8.71
C PHE A 286 14.83 -5.92 -8.85
N ARG A 287 15.18 -6.29 -10.09
CA ARG A 287 16.32 -7.17 -10.40
C ARG A 287 17.56 -6.40 -10.85
N ASN A 288 17.54 -5.07 -10.81
CA ASN A 288 18.68 -4.24 -11.14
C ASN A 288 19.68 -4.22 -9.95
N PRO A 289 20.94 -4.66 -10.12
CA PRO A 289 21.93 -4.74 -9.04
C PRO A 289 22.30 -3.38 -8.44
N GLU A 290 22.10 -2.29 -9.19
CA GLU A 290 22.38 -0.91 -8.78
C GLU A 290 21.15 -0.21 -8.18
N ALA A 291 20.01 -0.90 -8.09
CA ALA A 291 18.80 -0.38 -7.46
C ALA A 291 18.65 -0.92 -6.04
N ILE A 292 17.84 -0.22 -5.23
CA ILE A 292 17.76 -0.42 -3.77
C ILE A 292 17.56 -1.89 -3.35
N PHE A 293 16.77 -2.68 -4.08
CA PHE A 293 16.42 -4.04 -3.65
C PHE A 293 17.64 -4.98 -3.72
N ARG A 294 18.31 -5.07 -4.87
CA ARG A 294 19.50 -5.93 -5.01
C ARG A 294 20.78 -5.30 -4.45
N TYR A 295 20.88 -3.97 -4.42
CA TYR A 295 22.03 -3.32 -3.80
C TYR A 295 22.14 -3.69 -2.32
N PHE A 296 21.01 -3.71 -1.60
CA PHE A 296 20.98 -4.03 -0.18
C PHE A 296 20.85 -5.53 0.13
N GLU A 297 20.22 -6.32 -0.76
CA GLU A 297 20.17 -7.77 -0.66
C GLU A 297 20.67 -8.42 -1.96
N PRO A 298 22.00 -8.56 -2.13
CA PRO A 298 22.59 -9.11 -3.35
C PRO A 298 22.06 -10.50 -3.69
N GLN A 299 21.73 -10.70 -4.97
CA GLN A 299 21.21 -11.96 -5.50
C GLN A 299 22.01 -12.41 -6.72
N GLN A 300 21.82 -13.67 -7.10
CA GLN A 300 22.27 -14.19 -8.39
C GLN A 300 21.71 -13.34 -9.54
N ASP A 301 22.44 -13.32 -10.66
CA ASP A 301 22.01 -12.56 -11.82
C ASP A 301 20.65 -13.04 -12.34
N GLY A 302 19.81 -12.06 -12.68
CA GLY A 302 18.43 -12.31 -13.10
C GLY A 302 17.45 -12.56 -11.96
N GLN A 303 17.82 -12.36 -10.69
CA GLN A 303 16.92 -12.50 -9.52
C GLN A 303 16.87 -11.24 -8.64
N CYS A 304 15.72 -11.00 -8.01
CA CYS A 304 15.55 -10.08 -6.88
C CYS A 304 15.40 -10.88 -5.56
N PRO A 305 15.37 -10.23 -4.37
CA PRO A 305 15.44 -10.96 -3.10
C PRO A 305 14.15 -11.72 -2.73
N PHE A 306 13.02 -11.40 -3.36
CA PHE A 306 11.70 -11.84 -2.93
C PHE A 306 10.77 -12.19 -4.09
N ASP A 307 9.79 -13.03 -3.79
CA ASP A 307 8.61 -13.22 -4.63
C ASP A 307 7.51 -12.25 -4.15
N ILE A 308 6.64 -11.76 -5.03
CA ILE A 308 5.47 -10.96 -4.63
C ILE A 308 4.22 -11.80 -4.86
N GLU A 309 3.33 -11.87 -3.88
CA GLU A 309 2.01 -12.49 -4.03
C GLU A 309 0.94 -11.41 -3.98
N LEU A 310 0.14 -11.27 -5.04
CA LEU A 310 -0.93 -10.27 -5.16
C LEU A 310 -2.29 -10.96 -5.27
N SER A 311 -3.18 -10.71 -4.32
CA SER A 311 -4.52 -11.28 -4.33
C SER A 311 -5.43 -10.58 -5.33
N HIS A 312 -6.20 -11.36 -6.08
CA HIS A 312 -7.20 -10.86 -7.03
C HIS A 312 -8.63 -11.29 -6.71
N SER A 313 -8.85 -12.12 -5.70
CA SER A 313 -10.20 -12.58 -5.30
C SER A 313 -10.20 -13.10 -3.87
N GLY A 314 -11.39 -13.42 -3.36
CA GLY A 314 -11.58 -13.82 -1.97
C GLY A 314 -11.38 -12.64 -1.01
N SER A 315 -10.94 -12.96 0.20
CA SER A 315 -10.83 -12.01 1.32
C SER A 315 -9.40 -11.68 1.73
N ASP A 316 -8.38 -12.41 1.25
CA ASP A 316 -6.98 -12.21 1.64
C ASP A 316 -6.36 -11.03 0.88
N PHE A 317 -6.84 -9.82 1.15
CA PHE A 317 -6.22 -8.58 0.67
C PHE A 317 -5.46 -7.90 1.79
N ALA A 318 -4.37 -7.21 1.49
CA ALA A 318 -3.52 -6.54 2.48
C ALA A 318 -4.29 -5.57 3.39
N VAL A 319 -5.35 -4.93 2.88
CA VAL A 319 -6.23 -4.03 3.66
C VAL A 319 -6.90 -4.73 4.85
N MET A 320 -7.09 -6.06 4.79
CA MET A 320 -7.66 -6.84 5.87
C MET A 320 -6.70 -7.01 7.05
N GLY A 321 -5.38 -6.95 6.81
CA GLY A 321 -4.35 -6.96 7.83
C GLY A 321 -3.99 -5.58 8.39
N MET A 322 -4.69 -4.52 7.97
CA MET A 322 -4.45 -3.16 8.47
C MET A 322 -5.19 -2.86 9.77
N HIS A 323 -4.64 -1.93 10.53
CA HIS A 323 -5.13 -1.50 11.84
C HIS A 323 -5.51 -0.02 11.85
N PHE A 324 -6.60 0.31 12.53
CA PHE A 324 -6.93 1.69 12.91
C PHE A 324 -6.12 2.09 14.13
N LYS A 325 -5.71 3.36 14.19
CA LYS A 325 -5.19 3.93 15.44
C LYS A 325 -6.37 4.46 16.24
N LEU A 326 -6.35 4.22 17.55
CA LEU A 326 -7.42 4.65 18.46
C LEU A 326 -7.16 6.04 19.05
N GLY A 327 -6.07 6.70 18.67
CA GLY A 327 -5.69 8.03 19.13
C GLY A 327 -4.43 8.56 18.45
N LEU A 328 -4.03 9.76 18.85
CA LEU A 328 -2.86 10.48 18.33
C LEU A 328 -1.57 9.95 18.96
N TYR A 329 -1.06 8.84 18.43
CA TYR A 329 0.19 8.24 18.91
C TYR A 329 0.93 7.50 17.79
N GLU A 330 2.22 7.26 18.01
CA GLU A 330 2.98 6.34 17.17
C GLU A 330 2.45 4.91 17.37
N HIS A 331 2.22 4.14 16.29
CA HIS A 331 1.54 2.85 16.42
C HIS A 331 2.29 1.88 17.35
N GLN A 332 3.62 1.96 17.41
CA GLN A 332 4.44 1.15 18.32
C GLN A 332 4.14 1.41 19.81
N SER A 333 3.51 2.53 20.14
CA SER A 333 3.05 2.85 21.50
C SER A 333 1.67 2.27 21.82
N ALA A 334 0.91 1.79 20.83
CA ALA A 334 -0.48 1.35 21.01
C ALA A 334 -0.62 0.24 22.07
N GLY A 335 0.23 -0.78 22.03
CA GLY A 335 0.19 -1.89 22.98
C GLY A 335 0.51 -1.46 24.41
N ALA A 336 1.46 -0.53 24.59
CA ALA A 336 1.78 0.02 25.90
C ALA A 336 0.63 0.85 26.48
N LEU A 337 -0.03 1.67 25.63
CA LEU A 337 -1.20 2.44 26.03
C LEU A 337 -2.38 1.53 26.41
N GLN A 338 -2.65 0.48 25.63
CA GLN A 338 -3.69 -0.49 25.98
C GLN A 338 -3.39 -1.19 27.31
N GLY A 339 -2.14 -1.62 27.52
CA GLY A 339 -1.73 -2.22 28.79
C GLY A 339 -1.89 -1.27 29.99
N MET A 340 -1.66 0.04 29.80
CA MET A 340 -1.93 1.03 30.85
C MET A 340 -3.43 1.21 31.10
N ILE A 341 -4.26 1.24 30.06
CA ILE A 341 -5.72 1.34 30.20
C ILE A 341 -6.25 0.12 30.98
N ASP A 342 -5.84 -1.08 30.60
CA ASP A 342 -6.26 -2.34 31.25
C ASP A 342 -5.82 -2.44 32.72
N LEU A 343 -4.75 -1.73 33.10
CA LEU A 343 -4.28 -1.67 34.49
C LEU A 343 -5.01 -0.63 35.35
N LEU A 344 -5.55 0.42 34.74
CA LEU A 344 -6.15 1.58 35.43
C LEU A 344 -7.68 1.53 35.48
N MET A 345 -8.32 0.82 34.56
CA MET A 345 -9.78 0.67 34.44
C MET A 345 -10.23 -0.72 34.89
#